data_AF-A0A0D0D283-F1
#
_entry.id   AF-A0A0D0D283-F1
#
_cell.length_a   1.000
_cell.length_b   1.000
_cell.length_c   1.000
_cell.angle_alpha   90.00
_cell.angle_beta   90.00
_cell.angle_gamma   90.00
#
_symmetry.space_group_name_H-M   'P 1'
#
loop_
_entity.id
_entity.type
_entity.pdbx_description
1 polymer ?
#
loop_
_entity_poly.entity_id
_entity_poly.type
_entity_poly.pdbx_seq_one_letter_code
_entity_poly.pdbx_strand_id
1 'polypeptide(L)'
;VVRTICAFLEICYIVRWNVIMDDTLMELKGALNCFHEYHEVFWDIGIHVEGFSLLRQHSLVHYESLICLFGAPNGLCTSITESKHITAVKKPW
;
A
#
# COMPACT_ATOMS: atom_id res chain seq x y z
N VAL A 1 12.21 -2.04 11.86
CA VAL A 1 11.06 -2.98 11.77
C VAL A 1 9.77 -2.35 12.28
N VAL A 2 9.64 -2.02 13.57
CA VAL A 2 8.38 -1.45 14.13
C VAL A 2 7.98 -0.17 13.40
N ARG A 3 8.89 0.80 13.21
CA ARG A 3 8.63 2.04 12.46
C ARG A 3 8.14 1.79 11.04
N THR A 4 8.74 0.83 10.35
CA THR A 4 8.34 0.43 9.00
C THR A 4 6.92 -0.12 8.95
N ILE A 5 6.56 -0.97 9.92
CA ILE A 5 5.21 -1.53 10.04
C ILE A 5 4.21 -0.43 10.42
N CYS A 6 4.57 0.48 11.32
CA CYS A 6 3.73 1.65 11.66
C CYS A 6 3.43 2.50 10.43
N ALA A 7 4.45 2.91 9.68
CA ALA A 7 4.28 3.70 8.46
C ALA A 7 3.41 2.97 7.42
N PHE A 8 3.60 1.65 7.25
CA PHE A 8 2.75 0.84 6.38
C PHE A 8 1.28 0.81 6.84
N LEU A 9 1.04 0.67 8.15
CA LEU A 9 -0.30 0.67 8.71
C LEU A 9 -0.98 2.04 8.57
N GLU A 10 -0.25 3.14 8.78
CA GLU A 10 -0.74 4.51 8.57
C GLU A 10 -1.25 4.70 7.13
N ILE A 11 -0.46 4.30 6.13
CA ILE A 11 -0.89 4.29 4.73
C ILE A 11 -2.20 3.49 4.57
N CYS A 12 -2.25 2.27 5.13
CA CYS A 12 -3.43 1.41 5.04
C CYS A 12 -4.67 1.99 5.75
N TYR A 13 -4.49 2.81 6.78
CA TYR A 13 -5.59 3.46 7.49
C TYR A 13 -6.14 4.63 6.69
N ILE A 14 -5.27 5.52 6.18
CA ILE A 14 -5.67 6.71 5.42
C ILE A 14 -6.42 6.31 4.15
N VAL A 15 -5.88 5.34 3.39
CA VAL A 15 -6.48 4.84 2.14
C VAL A 15 -7.88 4.24 2.34
N ARG A 16 -8.24 3.82 3.56
CA ARG A 16 -9.56 3.24 3.87
C ARG A 16 -10.60 4.28 4.29
N TRP A 17 -10.24 5.54 4.44
CA TRP A 17 -11.21 6.57 4.80
C TRP A 17 -12.22 6.80 3.67
N ASN A 18 -13.45 7.12 4.08
CA ASN A 18 -14.55 7.42 3.15
C ASN A 18 -14.41 8.80 2.51
N VAL A 19 -13.69 9.71 3.17
CA VAL A 19 -13.42 11.06 2.71
C VAL A 19 -11.92 11.30 2.85
N ILE A 20 -11.29 11.67 1.76
CA ILE A 20 -9.87 12.00 1.68
C ILE A 20 -9.79 13.42 1.13
N MET A 21 -9.20 14.31 1.91
CA MET A 21 -8.95 15.72 1.58
C MET A 21 -7.44 15.95 1.36
N ASP A 22 -7.07 17.15 0.89
CA ASP A 22 -5.68 17.48 0.54
C ASP A 22 -4.69 17.31 1.71
N ASP A 23 -5.11 17.62 2.93
CA ASP A 23 -4.33 17.39 4.15
C ASP A 23 -4.07 15.90 4.38
N THR A 24 -5.10 15.05 4.24
CA THR A 24 -4.97 13.61 4.39
C THR A 24 -4.16 12.97 3.26
N LEU A 25 -4.17 13.55 2.04
CA LEU A 25 -3.28 13.16 0.95
C LEU A 25 -1.82 13.51 1.27
N MET A 26 -1.59 14.66 1.90
CA MET A 26 -0.25 15.05 2.36
C MET A 26 0.26 14.10 3.46
N GLU A 27 -0.60 13.70 4.39
CA GLU A 27 -0.29 12.68 5.41
C GLU A 27 0.03 11.33 4.77
N LEU A 28 -0.76 10.88 3.79
CA LEU A 28 -0.53 9.65 3.03
C LEU A 28 0.86 9.64 2.39
N LYS A 29 1.24 10.76 1.76
CA LYS A 29 2.55 10.93 1.13
C LYS A 29 3.69 10.95 2.16
N GLY A 30 3.47 11.59 3.30
CA GLY A 30 4.41 11.57 4.43
C GLY A 30 4.65 10.15 4.95
N ALA A 31 3.58 9.37 5.16
CA ALA A 31 3.65 7.99 5.59
C ALA A 31 4.35 7.10 4.55
N LEU A 32 4.10 7.32 3.26
CA LEU A 32 4.80 6.63 2.17
C LEU A 32 6.31 6.90 2.16
N ASN A 33 6.71 8.16 2.37
CA ASN A 33 8.13 8.52 2.49
C ASN A 33 8.79 7.87 3.71
N CYS A 34 8.12 7.89 4.86
CA CYS A 34 8.60 7.21 6.07
C CYS A 34 8.72 5.69 5.85
N PHE A 35 7.78 5.09 5.14
CA PHE A 35 7.83 3.67 4.80
C PHE A 35 9.03 3.35 3.89
N HIS A 36 9.30 4.18 2.88
CA HIS A 36 10.48 4.02 2.03
C HIS A 36 11.79 4.18 2.81
N GLU A 37 11.86 5.14 3.72
CA GLU A 37 13.04 5.35 4.57
C GLU A 37 13.32 4.14 5.49
N TYR A 38 12.28 3.59 6.13
CA TYR A 38 12.45 2.53 7.13
C TYR A 38 12.44 1.11 6.58
N HIS A 39 12.09 0.87 5.31
CA HIS A 39 12.02 -0.52 4.82
C HIS A 39 13.38 -1.18 4.64
N GLU A 40 14.45 -0.39 4.50
CA GLU A 40 15.84 -0.85 4.40
C GLU A 40 16.23 -1.77 5.58
N VAL A 41 15.62 -1.58 6.75
CA VAL A 41 15.85 -2.45 7.91
C VAL A 41 15.57 -3.94 7.65
N PHE A 42 14.68 -4.25 6.72
CA PHE A 42 14.40 -5.63 6.35
C PHE A 42 15.50 -6.22 5.45
N TRP A 43 16.22 -5.39 4.70
CA TRP A 43 17.45 -5.76 4.01
C TRP A 43 18.57 -6.03 5.02
N ASP A 44 18.77 -5.11 5.96
CA ASP A 44 19.83 -5.20 6.98
C ASP A 44 19.75 -6.47 7.84
N ILE A 45 18.52 -6.93 8.12
CA ILE A 45 18.27 -8.14 8.92
C ILE A 45 18.34 -9.43 8.07
N GLY A 46 18.54 -9.31 6.75
CA GLY A 46 18.64 -10.46 5.84
C GLY A 46 17.31 -11.17 5.60
N ILE A 47 16.18 -10.49 5.83
CA ILE A 47 14.84 -11.05 5.59
C ILE A 47 14.59 -11.25 4.09
N HIS A 48 15.30 -10.53 3.23
CA HIS A 48 15.21 -10.71 1.79
C HIS A 48 16.55 -10.40 1.09
N VAL A 49 17.12 -11.40 0.41
CA VAL A 49 18.47 -11.31 -0.19
C VAL A 49 18.42 -10.81 -1.65
N GLU A 50 17.26 -10.85 -2.31
CA GLU A 50 17.09 -10.55 -3.73
C GLU A 50 16.31 -9.25 -4.04
N GLY A 51 15.94 -8.47 -3.01
CA GLY A 51 15.34 -7.12 -3.13
C GLY A 51 13.80 -7.04 -2.93
N PHE A 52 13.28 -5.88 -2.52
CA PHE A 52 11.85 -5.67 -2.20
C PHE A 52 10.96 -5.61 -3.46
N SER A 53 10.73 -6.75 -4.11
CA SER A 53 9.74 -6.89 -5.20
C SER A 53 8.44 -7.52 -4.70
N LEU A 54 7.94 -7.07 -3.54
CA LEU A 54 6.62 -7.51 -3.08
C LEU A 54 5.55 -6.80 -3.91
N LEU A 55 4.81 -7.57 -4.70
CA LEU A 55 3.70 -7.14 -5.57
C LEU A 55 2.72 -6.14 -4.91
N ARG A 56 2.60 -6.13 -3.58
CA ARG A 56 1.67 -5.26 -2.83
C ARG A 56 2.27 -3.97 -2.29
N GLN A 57 3.59 -3.80 -2.32
CA GLN A 57 4.23 -2.53 -1.95
C GLN A 57 4.22 -1.55 -3.13
N HIS A 58 4.30 -2.07 -4.37
CA HIS A 58 4.27 -1.22 -5.56
C HIS A 58 2.92 -0.51 -5.74
N SER A 59 1.81 -1.06 -5.27
CA SER A 59 0.52 -0.34 -5.34
C SER A 59 0.47 0.90 -4.45
N LEU A 60 1.32 0.97 -3.41
CA LEU A 60 1.31 2.08 -2.45
C LEU A 60 1.60 3.43 -3.11
N VAL A 61 2.51 3.46 -4.09
CA VAL A 61 2.92 4.69 -4.77
C VAL A 61 1.83 5.23 -5.71
N HIS A 62 0.83 4.41 -6.05
CA HIS A 62 -0.25 4.79 -6.97
C HIS A 62 -1.48 5.33 -6.24
N TYR A 63 -1.59 5.19 -4.91
CA TYR A 63 -2.82 5.63 -4.22
C TYR A 63 -3.04 7.14 -4.31
N GLU A 64 -2.00 7.98 -4.18
CA GLU A 64 -2.14 9.44 -4.28
C GLU A 64 -2.79 9.83 -5.62
N SER A 65 -2.22 9.36 -6.73
CA SER A 65 -2.73 9.68 -8.07
C SER A 65 -4.12 9.08 -8.33
N LEU A 66 -4.37 7.84 -7.90
CA LEU A 66 -5.66 7.19 -8.08
C LEU A 66 -6.76 7.85 -7.24
N ILE A 67 -6.48 8.30 -6.02
CA ILE A 67 -7.46 9.01 -5.19
C ILE A 67 -7.81 10.36 -5.83
N CYS A 68 -6.83 11.10 -6.33
CA CYS A 68 -7.07 12.36 -7.04
C CYS A 68 -7.92 12.17 -8.31
N LEU A 69 -7.72 11.07 -9.05
CA LEU A 69 -8.42 10.81 -10.30
C LEU A 69 -9.81 10.20 -10.11
N PHE A 70 -9.99 9.35 -9.11
CA PHE A 70 -11.17 8.48 -8.99
C PHE A 70 -11.90 8.62 -7.64
N GLY A 71 -11.39 9.44 -6.72
CA GLY A 71 -11.94 9.62 -5.38
C GLY A 71 -11.49 8.55 -4.38
N ALA A 72 -11.99 8.65 -3.16
CA ALA A 72 -11.64 7.74 -2.07
C ALA A 72 -12.04 6.28 -2.41
N PRO A 73 -11.21 5.29 -2.05
CA PRO A 73 -11.54 3.89 -2.32
C PRO A 73 -12.72 3.38 -1.49
N ASN A 74 -13.14 4.10 -0.44
CA ASN A 74 -14.22 3.72 0.47
C ASN A 74 -14.02 2.31 1.07
N GLY A 75 -12.78 1.99 1.42
CA GLY A 75 -12.42 0.66 1.93
C GLY A 75 -12.35 -0.46 0.88
N LEU A 76 -12.63 -0.17 -0.40
CA LEU A 76 -12.40 -1.10 -1.50
C LEU A 76 -10.91 -1.10 -1.85
N CYS A 77 -10.31 -2.29 -1.92
CA CYS A 77 -8.94 -2.47 -2.37
C CYS A 77 -8.94 -3.38 -3.60
N THR A 78 -8.05 -3.11 -4.55
CA THR A 78 -7.80 -3.99 -5.71
C THR A 78 -7.53 -5.42 -5.28
N SER A 79 -6.98 -5.65 -4.09
CA SER A 79 -6.77 -6.99 -3.54
C SER A 79 -8.04 -7.83 -3.35
N ILE A 80 -9.21 -7.21 -3.08
CA ILE A 80 -10.48 -7.95 -2.93
C ILE A 80 -10.92 -8.51 -4.28
N THR A 81 -10.83 -7.69 -5.34
CA THR A 81 -11.19 -8.10 -6.69
C THR A 81 -10.11 -8.98 -7.30
N GLU A 82 -8.84 -8.68 -7.08
CA GLU A 82 -7.69 -9.46 -7.55
C GLU A 82 -7.62 -10.85 -6.91
N SER A 83 -7.92 -10.98 -5.62
CA SER A 83 -7.97 -12.30 -4.96
C SER A 83 -9.07 -13.20 -5.53
N LYS A 84 -10.20 -12.63 -5.97
CA LYS A 84 -11.24 -13.38 -6.67
C LYS A 84 -10.89 -13.61 -8.14
N HIS A 85 -10.22 -12.64 -8.78
CA HIS A 85 -9.74 -12.74 -10.16
C HIS A 85 -8.70 -13.86 -10.32
N ILE A 86 -7.76 -14.03 -9.38
CA ILE A 86 -6.78 -15.13 -9.43
C ILE A 86 -7.48 -16.49 -9.43
N THR A 87 -8.46 -16.72 -8.54
CA THR A 87 -9.21 -17.97 -8.54
C THR A 87 -9.97 -18.15 -9.86
N ALA A 88 -10.70 -17.12 -10.31
CA ALA A 88 -11.48 -17.19 -11.54
C ALA A 88 -10.63 -17.44 -12.81
N VAL A 89 -9.41 -16.89 -12.86
CA VAL A 89 -8.53 -16.97 -14.04
C VAL A 89 -7.56 -18.15 -13.97
N LYS A 90 -7.09 -18.53 -12.78
CA LYS A 90 -6.06 -19.59 -12.60
C LYS A 90 -6.62 -20.93 -12.14
N LYS A 91 -7.85 -20.98 -11.62
CA LYS A 91 -8.54 -22.21 -11.21
C LYS A 91 -10.00 -22.18 -11.69
N PRO A 92 -10.23 -22.34 -13.00
CA PRO A 92 -11.59 -22.23 -13.56
C PRO A 92 -12.46 -23.45 -13.19
N TRP A 93 -11.86 -24.53 -12.66
CA TRP A 93 -12.49 -25.75 -12.16
C TRP A 93 -11.73 -26.30 -10.95
#